data_AF-A0A969JYF4-F1
#
_entry.id   AF-A0A969JYF4-F1
#
_cell.length_a   1.000
_cell.length_b   1.000
_cell.length_c   1.000
_cell.angle_alpha   90.00
_cell.angle_beta   90.00
_cell.angle_gamma   90.00
#
_symmetry.space_group_name_H-M   'P 1'
#
loop_
_entity.id
_entity.type
_entity.pdbx_description
1 polymer ?
#
loop_
_entity_poly.entity_id
_entity_poly.type
_entity_poly.pdbx_seq_one_letter_code
_entity_poly.pdbx_strand_id
1 'polypeptide(L)'
;MNRSPYLISVFTALVALLVYGRTLSPDLTWANFSSDGGELITAAVTWGVPHPPGYPTYVLLGHMVSWLPVGTVALRFNLLSALCVAGAVGLVTAVNYQFVAGDELPTTNANIAVVVAGLTFAFAPLVWGRRW
;
A
#
# COMPACT_ATOMS: atom_id res chain seq x y z
N MET A 1 -27.30 13.93 9.53
CA MET A 1 -26.96 12.78 8.64
C MET A 1 -25.64 12.20 9.11
N ASN A 2 -25.61 10.92 9.50
CA ASN A 2 -24.40 10.26 9.98
C ASN A 2 -23.39 10.16 8.83
N ARG A 3 -22.38 11.02 8.81
CA ARG A 3 -21.33 11.05 7.78
C ARG A 3 -20.38 9.87 8.02
N SER A 4 -20.59 8.75 7.34
CA SER A 4 -19.76 7.57 7.53
C SER A 4 -18.43 7.67 6.75
N PRO A 5 -17.27 7.60 7.41
CA PRO A 5 -15.96 7.69 6.75
C PRO A 5 -15.61 6.43 5.96
N TYR A 6 -16.31 5.31 6.18
CA TYR A 6 -15.89 4.00 5.69
C TYR A 6 -16.01 3.88 4.17
N LEU A 7 -17.13 4.34 3.60
CA LEU A 7 -17.36 4.22 2.15
C LEU A 7 -16.32 5.01 1.34
N ILE A 8 -16.04 6.25 1.77
CA ILE A 8 -15.04 7.09 1.09
C ILE A 8 -13.63 6.54 1.26
N SER A 9 -13.31 5.99 2.43
CA SER A 9 -11.99 5.39 2.70
C SER A 9 -11.75 4.12 1.89
N VAL A 10 -12.76 3.25 1.80
CA VAL A 10 -12.72 2.04 0.96
C VAL A 10 -12.60 2.42 -0.51
N PHE A 11 -13.37 3.42 -0.96
CA PHE A 11 -13.26 3.93 -2.33
C PHE A 11 -11.84 4.40 -2.67
N THR A 12 -11.23 5.24 -1.82
CA THR A 12 -9.85 5.74 -2.05
C THR A 12 -8.83 4.61 -2.04
N ALA A 13 -8.97 3.63 -1.13
CA ALA A 13 -8.11 2.45 -1.08
C ALA A 13 -8.22 1.60 -2.35
N LEU A 14 -9.43 1.38 -2.88
CA LEU A 14 -9.66 0.63 -4.11
C LEU A 14 -9.09 1.34 -5.34
N VAL A 15 -9.22 2.66 -5.41
CA VAL A 15 -8.59 3.46 -6.46
C VAL A 15 -7.07 3.26 -6.42
N ALA A 16 -6.45 3.42 -5.25
CA ALA A 16 -5.01 3.17 -5.10
C ALA A 16 -4.65 1.73 -5.52
N LEU A 17 -5.33 0.72 -4.99
CA LEU A 17 -5.07 -0.68 -5.32
C LEU A 17 -5.15 -0.96 -6.82
N LEU A 18 -6.13 -0.38 -7.52
CA LEU A 18 -6.26 -0.55 -8.96
C LEU A 18 -5.08 0.08 -9.71
N VAL A 19 -4.65 1.30 -9.35
CA VAL A 19 -3.52 1.92 -10.03
C VAL A 19 -2.22 1.16 -9.73
N TYR A 20 -1.94 0.84 -8.46
CA TYR A 20 -0.77 0.03 -8.07
C TYR A 20 -0.79 -1.35 -8.77
N GLY A 21 -1.95 -1.99 -8.82
CA GLY A 21 -2.16 -3.27 -9.50
C GLY A 21 -1.88 -3.24 -11.01
N ARG A 22 -2.04 -2.09 -11.65
CA ARG A 22 -1.76 -1.90 -13.09
C ARG A 22 -0.33 -1.47 -13.38
N THR A 23 0.40 -0.97 -12.39
CA THR A 23 1.76 -0.42 -12.58
C THR A 23 2.84 -1.19 -11.85
N LEU A 24 2.50 -2.26 -11.16
CA LEU A 24 3.46 -3.16 -10.50
C LEU A 24 4.36 -3.84 -11.53
N SER A 25 5.63 -4.03 -11.17
CA SER A 25 6.52 -4.86 -11.97
C SER A 25 6.18 -6.34 -11.75
N PRO A 26 6.19 -7.18 -12.79
CA PRO A 26 6.10 -8.62 -12.61
C PRO A 26 7.38 -9.22 -12.01
N ASP A 27 8.51 -8.50 -12.03
CA ASP A 27 9.81 -9.00 -11.59
C ASP A 27 10.55 -7.98 -10.71
N LEU A 28 11.63 -8.42 -10.06
CA LEU A 28 12.52 -7.54 -9.29
C LEU A 28 13.07 -6.42 -10.17
N THR A 29 12.90 -5.18 -9.73
CA THR A 29 13.47 -4.02 -10.41
C THR A 29 14.56 -3.34 -9.57
N TRP A 30 15.53 -2.78 -10.28
CA TRP A 30 16.52 -1.83 -9.74
C TRP A 30 16.09 -0.39 -9.98
N ALA A 31 14.87 -0.20 -10.50
CA ALA A 31 14.34 1.13 -10.75
C ALA A 31 14.25 1.89 -9.42
N ASN A 32 14.56 3.19 -9.46
CA ASN A 32 14.48 4.07 -8.29
C ASN A 32 15.38 3.62 -7.12
N PHE A 33 16.52 3.00 -7.42
CA PHE A 33 17.54 2.57 -6.44
C PHE A 33 17.02 1.56 -5.40
N SER A 34 16.04 0.74 -5.79
CA SER A 34 15.54 -0.36 -4.96
C SER A 34 16.55 -1.51 -4.91
N SER A 35 17.14 -1.77 -3.74
CA SER A 35 18.13 -2.85 -3.52
C SER A 35 17.60 -4.00 -2.67
N ASP A 36 16.65 -3.73 -1.78
CA ASP A 36 16.35 -4.66 -0.68
C ASP A 36 15.37 -5.78 -1.10
N GLY A 37 14.71 -5.64 -2.24
CA GLY A 37 13.65 -6.57 -2.68
C GLY A 37 14.14 -8.02 -2.79
N GLY A 38 15.31 -8.24 -3.39
CA GLY A 38 15.85 -9.59 -3.56
C GLY A 38 16.19 -10.26 -2.23
N GLU A 39 16.77 -9.51 -1.31
CA GLU A 39 17.12 -9.98 0.03
C GLU A 39 15.86 -10.30 0.85
N LEU A 40 14.89 -9.40 0.87
CA LEU A 40 13.64 -9.56 1.61
C LEU A 40 12.82 -10.75 1.09
N ILE A 41 12.74 -10.93 -0.23
CA ILE A 41 12.08 -12.10 -0.83
C ILE A 41 12.81 -13.38 -0.45
N THR A 42 14.15 -13.40 -0.55
CA THR A 42 14.95 -14.59 -0.24
C THR A 42 14.79 -14.99 1.23
N ALA A 43 14.83 -14.02 2.15
CA ALA A 43 14.61 -14.27 3.56
C ALA A 43 13.19 -14.80 3.83
N ALA A 44 12.17 -14.22 3.21
CA ALA A 44 10.78 -14.68 3.35
C ALA A 44 10.55 -16.10 2.81
N VAL A 45 11.13 -16.46 1.66
CA VAL A 45 10.98 -17.80 1.07
C VAL A 45 11.74 -18.86 1.87
N THR A 46 12.90 -18.52 2.43
CA THR A 46 13.78 -19.47 3.13
C THR A 46 13.65 -19.47 4.65
N TRP A 47 12.74 -18.67 5.23
CA TRP A 47 12.67 -18.40 6.67
C TRP A 47 13.98 -17.82 7.25
N GLY A 48 14.72 -17.09 6.41
CA GLY A 48 15.92 -16.36 6.79
C GLY A 48 15.61 -15.06 7.53
N VAL A 49 16.67 -14.40 7.97
CA VAL A 49 16.61 -13.06 8.57
C VAL A 49 17.32 -12.10 7.61
N PRO A 50 16.63 -11.11 7.03
CA PRO A 50 17.28 -10.08 6.23
C PRO A 50 18.14 -9.19 7.13
N HIS A 51 18.89 -8.25 6.53
CA HIS A 51 19.73 -7.30 7.24
C HIS A 51 19.00 -6.67 8.44
N PRO A 52 19.72 -6.32 9.52
CA PRO A 52 19.12 -5.68 10.69
C PRO A 52 18.24 -4.49 10.26
N PRO A 53 16.97 -4.43 10.71
CA PRO A 53 16.40 -5.06 11.91
C PRO A 53 15.67 -6.41 11.71
N GLY A 54 15.70 -7.03 10.53
CA GLY A 54 15.19 -8.41 10.33
C GLY A 54 13.70 -8.57 9.97
N TYR A 55 12.87 -7.52 9.99
CA TYR A 55 11.50 -7.47 9.44
C TYR A 55 10.61 -8.73 9.64
N PRO A 56 10.43 -9.25 10.86
CA PRO A 56 9.78 -10.56 11.09
C PRO A 56 8.34 -10.64 10.58
N THR A 57 7.55 -9.57 10.73
CA THR A 57 6.17 -9.51 10.23
C THR A 57 6.12 -9.58 8.70
N TYR A 58 7.08 -8.94 8.02
CA TYR A 58 7.18 -8.99 6.56
C TYR A 58 7.60 -10.39 6.09
N VAL A 59 8.57 -11.01 6.76
CA VAL A 59 9.01 -12.40 6.46
C VAL A 59 7.84 -13.37 6.61
N LEU A 60 7.05 -13.27 7.68
CA LEU A 60 5.88 -14.13 7.91
C LEU A 60 4.82 -13.96 6.81
N LEU A 61 4.40 -12.73 6.51
CA LEU A 61 3.41 -12.46 5.47
C LEU A 61 3.94 -12.81 4.07
N GLY A 62 5.21 -12.48 3.81
CA GLY A 62 5.95 -12.81 2.61
C GLY A 62 5.99 -14.31 2.35
N HIS A 63 6.24 -15.11 3.38
CA HIS A 63 6.21 -16.56 3.28
C HIS A 63 4.82 -17.05 2.86
N MET A 64 3.75 -16.54 3.48
CA MET A 64 2.37 -16.91 3.12
C MET A 64 2.04 -16.57 1.67
N VAL A 65 2.38 -15.35 1.20
CA VAL A 65 2.10 -14.95 -0.19
C VAL A 65 3.00 -15.65 -1.21
N SER A 66 4.17 -16.13 -0.79
CA SER A 66 5.06 -16.89 -1.69
C SER A 66 4.44 -18.21 -2.17
N TRP A 67 3.43 -18.74 -1.46
CA TRP A 67 2.72 -19.96 -1.84
C TRP A 67 1.55 -19.73 -2.80
N LEU A 68 1.20 -18.47 -3.10
CA LEU A 68 0.13 -18.16 -4.04
C LEU A 68 0.51 -18.66 -5.46
N PRO A 69 -0.35 -19.41 -6.16
CA PRO A 69 -0.05 -19.92 -7.50
C PRO A 69 -0.28 -18.86 -8.59
N VAL A 70 0.29 -17.67 -8.42
CA VAL A 70 0.10 -16.52 -9.32
C VAL A 70 1.45 -15.92 -9.69
N GLY A 71 1.73 -15.87 -11.00
CA GLY A 71 2.93 -15.26 -11.59
C GLY A 71 4.25 -15.64 -10.89
N THR A 72 5.23 -14.73 -10.95
CA THR A 72 6.54 -14.91 -10.33
C THR A 72 6.48 -14.70 -8.82
N VAL A 73 7.52 -15.13 -8.09
CA VAL A 73 7.61 -14.83 -6.66
C VAL A 73 7.67 -13.32 -6.42
N ALA A 74 8.45 -12.58 -7.21
CA ALA A 74 8.52 -11.12 -7.12
C ALA A 74 7.14 -10.46 -7.26
N LEU A 75 6.34 -10.88 -8.23
CA LEU A 75 4.97 -10.36 -8.40
C LEU A 75 4.12 -10.54 -7.14
N ARG A 76 4.20 -11.70 -6.46
CA ARG A 76 3.41 -11.97 -5.23
C ARG A 76 3.76 -11.01 -4.10
N PHE A 77 5.04 -10.67 -3.98
CA PHE A 77 5.52 -9.69 -3.00
C PHE A 77 5.14 -8.26 -3.40
N ASN A 78 5.20 -7.94 -4.70
CA ASN A 78 4.75 -6.64 -5.21
C ASN A 78 3.24 -6.44 -4.99
N LEU A 79 2.44 -7.51 -5.11
CA LEU A 79 1.03 -7.52 -4.75
C LEU A 79 0.80 -7.32 -3.24
N LEU A 80 1.60 -7.96 -2.38
CA LEU A 80 1.55 -7.74 -0.94
C LEU A 80 1.81 -6.25 -0.61
N SER A 81 2.86 -5.66 -1.19
CA SER A 81 3.17 -4.24 -1.03
C SER A 81 2.03 -3.35 -1.52
N ALA A 82 1.44 -3.65 -2.68
CA ALA A 82 0.30 -2.90 -3.21
C ALA A 82 -0.92 -2.96 -2.27
N LEU A 83 -1.21 -4.11 -1.66
CA LEU A 83 -2.28 -4.27 -0.67
C LEU A 83 -1.99 -3.47 0.60
N CYS A 84 -0.76 -3.50 1.11
CA CYS A 84 -0.35 -2.72 2.27
C CYS A 84 -0.50 -1.21 2.00
N VAL A 85 -0.07 -0.73 0.84
CA VAL A 85 -0.22 0.69 0.47
C VAL A 85 -1.69 1.07 0.32
N ALA A 86 -2.51 0.25 -0.34
CA ALA A 86 -3.95 0.51 -0.45
C ALA A 86 -4.63 0.59 0.93
N GLY A 87 -4.28 -0.31 1.84
CA GLY A 87 -4.75 -0.27 3.22
C GLY A 87 -4.32 1.01 3.94
N ALA A 88 -3.06 1.41 3.81
CA ALA A 88 -2.55 2.65 4.37
C ALA A 88 -3.29 3.88 3.82
N VAL A 89 -3.58 3.93 2.51
CA VAL A 89 -4.36 5.00 1.87
C VAL A 89 -5.78 5.08 2.45
N GLY A 90 -6.43 3.94 2.65
CA GLY A 90 -7.75 3.88 3.31
C GLY A 90 -7.70 4.42 4.74
N LEU A 91 -6.69 4.02 5.53
CA LEU A 91 -6.50 4.50 6.90
C LEU A 91 -6.21 6.01 6.94
N VAL A 92 -5.32 6.51 6.07
CA VAL A 92 -5.04 7.95 5.95
C VAL A 92 -6.31 8.72 5.62
N THR A 93 -7.13 8.21 4.69
CA THR A 93 -8.42 8.83 4.34
C THR A 93 -9.37 8.86 5.54
N ALA A 94 -9.50 7.74 6.27
CA ALA A 94 -10.38 7.62 7.43
C ALA A 94 -9.96 8.54 8.58
N VAL A 95 -8.64 8.63 8.84
CA VAL A 95 -8.08 9.51 9.86
C VAL A 95 -8.29 10.97 9.50
N ASN A 96 -8.00 11.37 8.25
CA ASN A 96 -8.27 12.73 7.79
C ASN A 96 -9.76 13.09 7.88
N TYR A 97 -10.67 12.13 7.66
CA TYR A 97 -12.10 12.36 7.82
C TYR A 97 -12.50 12.77 9.23
N GLN A 98 -11.83 12.24 10.26
CA GLN A 98 -12.14 12.59 11.65
C GLN A 98 -11.81 14.06 11.95
N PHE A 99 -10.75 14.60 11.34
CA PHE A 99 -10.38 16.00 11.51
C PHE A 99 -11.37 16.92 10.77
N VAL A 100 -11.69 16.60 9.52
CA VAL A 100 -12.57 17.43 8.68
C VAL A 100 -14.04 17.33 9.09
N ALA A 101 -14.46 16.23 9.73
CA ALA A 101 -15.80 16.09 10.28
C ALA A 101 -16.07 17.02 11.47
N GLY A 102 -15.02 17.56 12.11
CA GLY A 102 -15.12 18.57 13.16
C GLY A 102 -15.40 19.98 12.62
N ASP A 103 -15.21 20.22 11.33
CA ASP A 103 -15.40 21.52 10.69
C ASP A 103 -16.82 21.67 10.11
N GLU A 104 -17.33 22.91 10.00
CA GLU A 104 -18.62 23.24 9.37
C GLU A 104 -18.62 23.08 7.83
N LEU A 105 -17.75 22.23 7.29
CA LEU A 105 -17.61 22.02 5.86
C LEU A 105 -18.81 21.23 5.29
N PRO A 106 -19.28 21.59 4.07
CA PRO A 106 -20.21 20.76 3.31
C PRO A 106 -19.64 19.35 3.11
N THR A 107 -20.49 18.32 3.19
CA THR A 107 -20.09 16.90 3.12
C THR A 107 -19.26 16.60 1.85
N THR A 108 -19.63 17.21 0.73
CA THR A 108 -18.93 17.06 -0.55
C THR A 108 -17.49 17.56 -0.48
N ASN A 109 -17.28 18.75 0.10
CA ASN A 109 -15.94 19.35 0.22
C ASN A 109 -15.06 18.52 1.15
N ALA A 110 -15.64 18.04 2.25
CA ALA A 110 -14.94 17.15 3.18
C ALA A 110 -14.51 15.85 2.49
N ASN A 111 -15.41 15.21 1.74
CA ASN A 111 -15.11 14.00 0.98
C ASN A 111 -13.98 14.23 -0.04
N ILE A 112 -14.04 15.33 -0.80
CA ILE A 112 -13.01 15.67 -1.78
C ILE A 112 -11.65 15.88 -1.09
N ALA A 113 -11.61 16.63 0.00
CA ALA A 113 -10.38 16.92 0.72
C ALA A 113 -9.68 15.65 1.22
N VAL A 114 -10.43 14.70 1.81
CA VAL A 114 -9.83 13.46 2.33
C VAL A 114 -9.38 12.51 1.22
N VAL A 115 -10.10 12.47 0.08
CA VAL A 115 -9.70 11.68 -1.08
C VAL A 115 -8.42 12.24 -1.66
N VAL A 116 -8.33 13.56 -1.82
CA VAL A 116 -7.12 14.23 -2.30
C VAL A 116 -5.95 13.95 -1.36
N ALA A 117 -6.15 14.03 -0.04
CA ALA A 117 -5.11 13.71 0.94
C ALA A 117 -4.63 12.25 0.82
N GLY A 118 -5.56 11.30 0.76
CA GLY A 118 -5.25 9.87 0.61
C GLY A 118 -4.53 9.56 -0.71
N LEU A 119 -4.97 10.14 -1.82
CA LEU A 119 -4.32 9.96 -3.12
C LEU A 119 -2.98 10.69 -3.21
N THR A 120 -2.82 11.83 -2.54
CA THR A 120 -1.52 12.51 -2.44
C THR A 120 -0.51 11.63 -1.73
N PHE A 121 -0.90 10.96 -0.64
CA PHE A 121 -0.08 9.94 0.00
C PHE A 121 0.20 8.77 -0.95
N ALA A 122 -0.82 8.26 -1.64
CA ALA A 122 -0.70 7.14 -2.58
C ALA A 122 0.29 7.42 -3.71
N PHE A 123 0.37 8.66 -4.21
CA PHE A 123 1.22 9.05 -5.33
C PHE A 123 2.47 9.83 -4.91
N ALA A 124 2.76 9.92 -3.61
CA ALA A 124 3.97 10.53 -3.12
C ALA A 124 5.21 9.79 -3.66
N PRO A 125 6.30 10.48 -4.06
CA PRO A 125 7.47 9.85 -4.66
C PRO A 125 8.08 8.72 -3.82
N LEU A 126 7.99 8.80 -2.49
CA LEU A 126 8.51 7.75 -1.59
C LEU A 126 7.70 6.45 -1.65
N VAL A 127 6.38 6.54 -1.83
CA VAL A 127 5.47 5.39 -1.82
C VAL A 127 5.34 4.84 -3.24
N TRP A 128 5.05 5.73 -4.18
CA TRP A 128 4.80 5.38 -5.57
C TRP A 128 6.07 5.22 -6.39
N GLY A 129 7.13 5.96 -6.07
CA GLY A 129 8.42 5.86 -6.77
C GLY A 129 9.12 4.54 -6.50
N ARG A 130 8.78 3.83 -5.42
CA ARG A 130 9.25 2.46 -5.19
C ARG A 130 8.36 1.46 -5.94
N ARG A 131 8.23 1.61 -7.26
CA ARG A 131 7.57 0.60 -8.10
C ARG A 131 8.47 -0.63 -8.17
N TRP A 132 8.35 -1.45 -7.13
CA TRP A 132 8.93 -2.76 -6.91
C TRP A 132 8.69 -3.70 -8.08
#